data_AF-A0A9P6AGV6-F1
#
_entry.id   AF-A0A9P6AGV6-F1
#
_cell.length_a   1.000
_cell.length_b   1.000
_cell.length_c   1.000
_cell.angle_alpha   90.00
_cell.angle_beta   90.00
_cell.angle_gamma   90.00
#
_symmetry.space_group_name_H-M   'P 1'
#
loop_
_entity.id
_entity.type
_entity.pdbx_description
1 polymer ?
#
loop_
_entity_poly.entity_id
_entity_poly.type
_entity_poly.pdbx_seq_one_letter_code
_entity_poly.pdbx_strand_id
1 'polypeptide(L)'
;MSACVAVPSLLLPTPVAHNAVATMSIPVVDLVGDTLTAAQEIVSDAAQSTGLVYIRNLPTQPDFEAIQRLFDTLYQSPLLMARLNSTYPKRGVIKLAGKLTDDEAIDNKVTLDLSAQRLQYLQDDGLRKDLGIEFDAAVKFFEAVEEKLVPLVLHATSNVISTPEVEVDLRDIHREGNNNFRLTDYHRGPTSRRHGCGEHRDYGTATLIFQDGSGGLEFEDPSTKQWLPIPGNETVLVWGWCGHVLSGGKIRVVKHRVKAIESARRNTAICFLAPDLNTPLQPLVDPVGRFADTVREGKVSVEMFKEMMGKKWRRREGNEKDEPSRSVVVLSPYLVLWPLAVLYLVSLLPTPNQMKQFTSKSREQFQ
;
A
#
# COMPACT_ATOMS: atom_id res chain seq x y z
N MET A 1 63.52 32.83 -32.88
CA MET A 1 62.48 33.47 -32.04
C MET A 1 61.16 33.30 -32.77
N SER A 2 60.37 32.30 -32.41
CA SER A 2 59.06 32.02 -33.02
C SER A 2 57.96 32.21 -31.99
N ALA A 3 56.92 32.92 -32.43
CA ALA A 3 55.83 33.46 -31.64
C ALA A 3 54.91 32.37 -31.04
N CYS A 4 54.52 32.57 -29.77
CA CYS A 4 53.41 31.88 -29.13
C CYS A 4 52.08 32.40 -29.68
N VAL A 5 51.25 31.50 -30.19
CA VAL A 5 49.85 31.76 -30.55
C VAL A 5 48.98 31.50 -29.32
N ALA A 6 48.20 32.50 -28.90
CA ALA A 6 47.25 32.40 -27.79
C ALA A 6 45.96 31.70 -28.25
N VAL A 7 45.47 30.75 -27.43
CA VAL A 7 44.20 30.04 -27.64
C VAL A 7 43.07 30.85 -26.97
N PRO A 8 41.90 31.09 -27.61
CA PRO A 8 40.81 31.84 -27.02
C PRO A 8 40.16 31.07 -25.86
N SER A 9 39.93 31.77 -24.74
CA SER A 9 39.20 31.26 -23.58
C SER A 9 37.72 31.08 -23.92
N LEU A 10 37.24 29.83 -23.90
CA LEU A 10 35.82 29.50 -23.97
C LEU A 10 35.15 29.91 -22.66
N LEU A 11 34.35 30.97 -22.71
CA LEU A 11 33.44 31.38 -21.65
C LEU A 11 32.48 30.22 -21.32
N LEU A 12 32.59 29.69 -20.10
CA LEU A 12 31.60 28.76 -19.55
C LEU A 12 30.26 29.48 -19.42
N PRO A 13 29.13 28.84 -19.81
CA PRO A 13 27.82 29.45 -19.62
C PRO A 13 27.55 29.66 -18.13
N THR A 14 27.06 30.85 -17.79
CA THR A 14 26.57 31.21 -16.47
C THR A 14 25.53 30.19 -16.00
N PRO A 15 25.55 29.75 -14.73
CA PRO A 15 24.55 28.85 -14.21
C PRO A 15 23.18 29.53 -14.30
N VAL A 16 22.28 28.90 -15.05
CA VAL A 16 20.85 29.27 -15.06
C VAL A 16 20.36 29.10 -13.63
N ALA A 17 19.89 30.18 -13.02
CA ALA A 17 19.24 30.13 -11.73
C ALA A 17 18.06 29.16 -11.83
N HIS A 18 18.20 27.98 -11.23
CA HIS A 18 17.07 27.09 -10.99
C HIS A 18 16.12 27.85 -10.06
N ASN A 19 15.02 28.36 -10.61
CA ASN A 19 13.90 28.83 -9.80
C ASN A 19 13.60 27.73 -8.77
N ALA A 20 13.77 28.05 -7.49
CA ALA A 20 13.45 27.16 -6.40
C ALA A 20 11.95 26.83 -6.50
N VAL A 21 11.64 25.64 -6.99
CA VAL A 21 10.28 25.09 -6.92
C VAL A 21 10.01 24.95 -5.43
N ALA A 22 9.02 25.70 -4.92
CA ALA A 22 8.62 25.59 -3.53
C ALA A 22 8.21 24.14 -3.25
N THR A 23 9.05 23.41 -2.52
CA THR A 23 8.76 22.05 -2.11
C THR A 23 7.66 22.07 -1.06
N MET A 24 6.64 21.23 -1.21
CA MET A 24 5.60 21.08 -0.20
C MET A 24 6.24 20.77 1.16
N SER A 25 5.99 21.62 2.16
CA SER A 25 6.41 21.35 3.54
C SER A 25 5.49 20.27 4.12
N ILE A 26 6.06 19.18 4.60
CA ILE A 26 5.32 18.07 5.18
C ILE A 26 5.13 18.34 6.68
N PRO A 27 3.90 18.31 7.20
CA PRO A 27 3.63 18.48 8.62
C PRO A 27 4.37 17.44 9.46
N VAL A 28 4.70 17.81 10.70
CA VAL A 28 5.41 16.96 11.65
C VAL A 28 4.62 16.94 12.95
N VAL A 29 4.40 15.74 13.47
CA VAL A 29 3.90 15.49 14.83
C VAL A 29 5.07 15.02 15.67
N ASP A 30 5.28 15.66 16.81
CA ASP A 30 6.24 15.25 17.84
C ASP A 30 5.49 14.62 19.01
N LEU A 31 5.55 13.29 19.15
CA LEU A 31 4.78 12.59 20.20
C LEU A 31 5.27 12.86 21.64
N VAL A 32 6.43 13.51 21.81
CA VAL A 32 6.95 13.91 23.12
C VAL A 32 6.70 15.40 23.37
N GLY A 33 6.83 16.22 22.33
CA GLY A 33 6.67 17.67 22.41
C GLY A 33 5.22 18.15 22.32
N ASP A 34 4.39 17.49 21.52
CA ASP A 34 3.00 17.88 21.29
C ASP A 34 2.06 17.26 22.33
N THR A 35 1.02 18.02 22.70
CA THR A 35 -0.10 17.44 23.46
C THR A 35 -0.88 16.48 22.55
N LEU A 36 -1.65 15.55 23.15
CA LEU A 36 -2.49 14.63 22.38
C LEU A 36 -3.42 15.37 21.41
N THR A 37 -4.05 16.48 21.86
CA THR A 37 -4.93 17.29 21.03
C THR A 37 -4.19 17.94 19.87
N ALA A 38 -3.02 18.54 20.12
CA ALA A 38 -2.22 19.13 19.05
C ALA A 38 -1.77 18.09 18.03
N ALA A 39 -1.34 16.91 18.48
CA ALA A 39 -1.00 15.79 17.60
C ALA A 39 -2.21 15.37 16.74
N GLN A 40 -3.40 15.26 17.33
CA GLN A 40 -4.62 14.93 16.60
C GLN A 40 -5.00 15.99 15.56
N GLU A 41 -4.87 17.27 15.89
CA GLU A 41 -5.13 18.40 14.97
C GLU A 41 -4.16 18.37 13.78
N ILE A 42 -2.85 18.26 14.04
CA ILE A 42 -1.82 18.19 12.99
C ILE A 42 -2.08 17.01 12.05
N VAL A 43 -2.40 15.82 12.60
CA VAL A 43 -2.71 14.64 11.79
C VAL A 43 -3.98 14.85 10.95
N SER A 44 -5.02 15.46 11.54
CA SER A 44 -6.29 15.75 10.85
C SER A 44 -6.10 16.74 9.70
N ASP A 45 -5.33 17.80 9.93
CA ASP A 45 -5.00 18.82 8.94
C ASP A 45 -4.15 18.24 7.82
N ALA A 46 -3.16 17.41 8.16
CA ALA A 46 -2.33 16.73 7.18
C ALA A 46 -3.16 15.78 6.29
N ALA A 47 -4.12 15.04 6.85
CA ALA A 47 -5.01 14.18 6.07
C ALA A 47 -5.77 14.93 4.96
N GLN A 48 -6.17 16.18 5.22
CA GLN A 48 -6.93 17.02 4.28
C GLN A 48 -6.05 17.83 3.33
N SER A 49 -4.84 18.20 3.75
CA SER A 49 -3.96 19.13 3.02
C SER A 49 -2.89 18.41 2.19
N THR A 50 -2.01 17.66 2.85
CA THR A 50 -0.86 16.99 2.23
C THR A 50 -1.17 15.55 1.86
N GLY A 51 -2.02 14.87 2.63
CA GLY A 51 -2.24 13.43 2.57
C GLY A 51 -1.07 12.61 3.13
N LEU A 52 -0.11 13.27 3.80
CA LEU A 52 0.98 12.63 4.53
C LEU A 52 1.50 13.50 5.69
N VAL A 53 1.99 12.87 6.75
CA VAL A 53 2.57 13.54 7.92
C VAL A 53 3.75 12.72 8.46
N TYR A 54 4.77 13.40 8.98
CA TYR A 54 5.85 12.76 9.70
C TYR A 54 5.49 12.62 11.18
N ILE A 55 5.85 11.48 11.76
CA ILE A 55 5.70 11.22 13.18
C ILE A 55 7.10 11.04 13.77
N ARG A 56 7.44 11.86 14.77
CA ARG A 56 8.74 11.85 15.43
C ARG A 56 8.62 11.54 16.91
N ASN A 57 9.76 11.17 17.49
CA ASN A 57 9.89 10.83 18.91
C ASN A 57 8.91 9.74 19.34
N LEU A 58 8.87 8.66 18.55
CA LEU A 58 8.02 7.51 18.83
C LEU A 58 8.32 6.92 20.22
N PRO A 59 7.29 6.44 20.95
CA PRO A 59 7.48 5.81 22.25
C PRO A 59 8.30 4.51 22.16
N THR A 60 8.23 3.83 21.03
CA THR A 60 8.98 2.60 20.73
C THR A 60 9.45 2.66 19.28
N GLN A 61 10.67 2.20 19.03
CA GLN A 61 11.26 2.08 17.69
C GLN A 61 11.36 0.61 17.28
N PRO A 62 11.24 0.27 15.99
CA PRO A 62 11.53 -1.07 15.52
C PRO A 62 13.03 -1.38 15.63
N ASP A 63 13.37 -2.59 16.06
CA ASP A 63 14.74 -3.10 16.02
C ASP A 63 15.03 -3.62 14.60
N PHE A 64 15.57 -2.74 13.75
CA PHE A 64 15.89 -3.11 12.36
C PHE A 64 17.01 -4.13 12.25
N GLU A 65 17.93 -4.20 13.22
CA GLU A 65 18.95 -5.24 13.22
C GLU A 65 18.33 -6.62 13.53
N ALA A 66 17.37 -6.69 14.46
CA ALA A 66 16.61 -7.91 14.73
C ALA A 66 15.77 -8.30 13.51
N ILE A 67 15.08 -7.36 12.87
CA ILE A 67 14.33 -7.63 11.62
C ILE A 67 15.27 -8.19 10.54
N GLN A 68 16.47 -7.63 10.40
CA GLN A 68 17.46 -8.11 9.45
C GLN A 68 17.91 -9.55 9.77
N ARG A 69 18.26 -9.83 11.04
CA ARG A 69 18.64 -11.17 11.50
C ARG A 69 17.52 -12.20 11.35
N LEU A 70 16.26 -11.80 11.53
CA LEU A 70 15.09 -12.64 11.27
C LEU A 70 15.04 -13.06 9.80
N PHE A 71 15.18 -12.11 8.86
CA PHE A 71 15.24 -12.44 7.44
C PHE A 71 16.43 -13.34 7.09
N ASP A 72 17.60 -13.09 7.67
CA ASP A 72 18.79 -13.92 7.44
C ASP A 72 18.58 -15.37 7.91
N THR A 73 17.97 -15.55 9.09
CA THR A 73 17.57 -16.85 9.63
C THR A 73 16.62 -17.58 8.68
N LEU A 74 15.60 -16.88 8.18
CA LEU A 74 14.64 -17.43 7.23
C LEU A 74 15.33 -17.83 5.92
N TYR A 75 16.21 -16.99 5.37
CA TYR A 75 16.96 -17.30 4.14
C TYR A 75 17.89 -18.51 4.29
N GLN A 76 18.47 -18.71 5.47
CA GLN A 76 19.33 -19.86 5.75
C GLN A 76 18.55 -21.15 6.03
N SER A 77 17.24 -21.06 6.29
CA SER A 77 16.40 -22.21 6.65
C SER A 77 15.14 -22.33 5.79
N PRO A 78 15.23 -22.95 4.60
CA PRO A 78 14.08 -23.25 3.76
C PRO A 78 12.97 -24.06 4.46
N LEU A 79 13.36 -24.97 5.37
CA LEU A 79 12.43 -25.77 6.16
C LEU A 79 11.62 -24.90 7.15
N LEU A 80 12.27 -23.94 7.80
CA LEU A 80 11.59 -22.98 8.68
C LEU A 80 10.62 -22.10 7.89
N MET A 81 11.03 -21.58 6.74
CA MET A 81 10.14 -20.81 5.86
C MET A 81 8.92 -21.61 5.39
N ALA A 82 9.11 -22.89 5.02
CA ALA A 82 8.02 -23.76 4.62
C ALA A 82 7.04 -24.01 5.76
N ARG A 83 7.54 -24.27 6.97
CA ARG A 83 6.70 -24.39 8.19
C ARG A 83 5.95 -23.09 8.48
N LEU A 84 6.62 -21.94 8.41
CA LEU A 84 6.00 -20.63 8.59
C LEU A 84 4.85 -20.42 7.60
N ASN A 85 5.08 -20.67 6.31
CA ASN A 85 4.04 -20.54 5.29
C ASN A 85 2.91 -21.58 5.42
N SER A 86 3.18 -22.75 5.99
CA SER A 86 2.15 -23.78 6.22
C SER A 86 1.09 -23.35 7.23
N THR A 87 1.41 -22.43 8.13
CA THR A 87 0.45 -21.86 9.10
C THR A 87 -0.62 -20.99 8.44
N TYR A 88 -0.32 -20.46 7.25
CA TYR A 88 -1.25 -19.65 6.47
C TYR A 88 -1.13 -19.96 4.96
N PRO A 89 -1.73 -21.05 4.48
CA PRO A 89 -1.55 -21.52 3.10
C PRO A 89 -2.07 -20.52 2.04
N LYS A 90 -3.04 -19.68 2.40
CA LYS A 90 -3.59 -18.66 1.50
C LYS A 90 -2.57 -17.53 1.29
N ARG A 91 -1.72 -17.68 0.26
CA ARG A 91 -0.70 -16.70 -0.19
C ARG A 91 0.51 -16.53 0.76
N GLY A 92 0.67 -17.42 1.74
CA GLY A 92 1.81 -17.46 2.64
C GLY A 92 1.91 -16.28 3.63
N VAL A 93 2.83 -16.44 4.57
CA VAL A 93 3.27 -15.41 5.54
C VAL A 93 4.49 -14.69 4.98
N ILE A 94 5.49 -15.44 4.48
CA ILE A 94 6.68 -14.90 3.81
C ILE A 94 6.58 -15.07 2.29
N LYS A 95 6.92 -14.01 1.55
CA LYS A 95 6.84 -13.92 0.08
C LYS A 95 8.20 -13.56 -0.51
N LEU A 96 8.77 -14.47 -1.29
CA LEU A 96 10.14 -14.36 -1.81
C LEU A 96 10.24 -13.96 -3.28
N ALA A 97 9.10 -13.79 -3.98
CA ALA A 97 9.11 -13.63 -5.43
C ALA A 97 10.03 -12.51 -5.91
N GLY A 98 10.04 -11.37 -5.21
CA GLY A 98 10.90 -10.24 -5.55
C GLY A 98 12.40 -10.57 -5.54
N LYS A 99 12.84 -11.47 -4.65
CA LYS A 99 14.23 -11.93 -4.50
C LYS A 99 14.63 -13.01 -5.51
N LEU A 100 13.68 -13.79 -6.00
CA LEU A 100 13.94 -14.99 -6.81
C LEU A 100 13.75 -14.77 -8.32
N THR A 101 13.37 -13.57 -8.74
CA THR A 101 13.07 -13.23 -10.13
C THR A 101 13.88 -12.03 -10.61
N ASP A 102 14.09 -11.94 -11.91
CA ASP A 102 14.60 -10.73 -12.58
C ASP A 102 13.48 -9.96 -13.32
N ASP A 103 12.23 -10.40 -13.19
CA ASP A 103 11.08 -9.73 -13.81
C ASP A 103 10.85 -8.33 -13.24
N GLU A 104 11.00 -7.32 -14.10
CA GLU A 104 10.79 -5.91 -13.76
C GLU A 104 9.34 -5.57 -13.36
N ALA A 105 8.37 -6.42 -13.72
CA ALA A 105 6.98 -6.28 -13.30
C ALA A 105 6.72 -6.71 -11.85
N ILE A 106 7.66 -7.43 -11.23
CA ILE A 106 7.60 -7.84 -9.82
C ILE A 106 8.34 -6.79 -8.99
N ASP A 107 7.82 -6.45 -7.80
CA ASP A 107 8.49 -5.55 -6.88
C ASP A 107 9.76 -6.23 -6.31
N ASN A 108 10.90 -5.53 -6.30
CA ASN A 108 12.15 -6.08 -5.76
C ASN A 108 12.18 -6.02 -4.22
N LYS A 109 11.35 -6.86 -3.58
CA LYS A 109 11.22 -6.96 -2.13
C LYS A 109 10.83 -8.37 -1.69
N VAL A 110 11.22 -8.71 -0.46
CA VAL A 110 10.68 -9.84 0.31
C VAL A 110 9.81 -9.28 1.42
N THR A 111 8.65 -9.88 1.66
CA THR A 111 7.78 -9.45 2.75
C THR A 111 7.49 -10.59 3.70
N LEU A 112 7.34 -10.27 4.98
CA LEU A 112 6.79 -11.12 6.03
C LEU A 112 5.56 -10.41 6.59
N ASP A 113 4.39 -11.01 6.42
CA ASP A 113 3.08 -10.44 6.72
C ASP A 113 2.49 -11.04 8.01
N LEU A 114 2.28 -10.22 9.03
CA LEU A 114 1.65 -10.54 10.30
C LEU A 114 0.29 -9.84 10.43
N SER A 115 -0.57 -10.39 11.28
CA SER A 115 -1.83 -9.80 11.73
C SER A 115 -2.26 -10.54 13.00
N ALA A 116 -3.22 -10.01 13.75
CA ALA A 116 -3.79 -10.72 14.91
C ALA A 116 -4.22 -12.15 14.55
N GLN A 117 -4.91 -12.32 13.42
CA GLN A 117 -5.32 -13.64 12.90
C GLN A 117 -4.12 -14.54 12.60
N ARG A 118 -3.06 -14.05 11.93
CA ARG A 118 -1.90 -14.89 11.61
C ARG A 118 -1.12 -15.27 12.86
N LEU A 119 -1.02 -14.37 13.83
CA LEU A 119 -0.34 -14.64 15.10
C LEU A 119 -1.06 -15.71 15.92
N GLN A 120 -2.38 -15.82 15.83
CA GLN A 120 -3.14 -16.94 16.43
C GLN A 120 -2.73 -18.31 15.84
N TYR A 121 -2.44 -18.38 14.54
CA TYR A 121 -1.95 -19.62 13.91
C TYR A 121 -0.46 -19.90 14.16
N LEU A 122 0.28 -18.93 14.69
CA LEU A 122 1.70 -19.03 15.04
C LEU A 122 1.93 -19.35 16.52
N GLN A 123 0.89 -19.81 17.23
CA GLN A 123 0.99 -20.23 18.64
C GLN A 123 1.62 -21.63 18.84
N ASP A 124 2.09 -22.30 17.78
CA ASP A 124 2.96 -23.46 17.94
C ASP A 124 4.28 -23.03 18.59
N ASP A 125 4.46 -23.38 19.87
CA ASP A 125 5.64 -23.06 20.67
C ASP A 125 6.94 -23.49 19.97
N GLY A 126 6.91 -24.59 19.20
CA GLY A 126 8.07 -25.06 18.45
C GLY A 126 8.46 -24.10 17.33
N LEU A 127 7.50 -23.71 16.48
CA LEU A 127 7.74 -22.76 15.39
C LEU A 127 8.16 -21.38 15.91
N ARG A 128 7.49 -20.86 16.93
CA ARG A 128 7.82 -19.54 17.48
C ARG A 128 9.22 -19.54 18.11
N LYS A 129 9.61 -20.61 18.80
CA LYS A 129 10.97 -20.78 19.32
C LYS A 129 12.01 -20.82 18.21
N ASP A 130 11.73 -21.50 17.11
CA ASP A 130 12.64 -21.58 15.96
C ASP A 130 12.76 -20.25 15.19
N LEU A 131 11.72 -19.40 15.22
CA LEU A 131 11.75 -18.03 14.68
C LEU A 131 12.59 -17.07 15.55
N GLY A 132 12.81 -17.42 16.82
CA GLY A 132 13.75 -16.75 17.69
C GLY A 132 13.27 -15.43 18.30
N ILE A 133 14.17 -14.82 19.10
CA ILE A 133 13.89 -13.58 19.84
C ILE A 133 13.67 -12.38 18.91
N GLU A 134 14.21 -12.44 17.70
CA GLU A 134 14.04 -11.42 16.67
C GLU A 134 12.58 -11.33 16.21
N PHE A 135 11.91 -12.47 16.06
CA PHE A 135 10.49 -12.51 15.75
C PHE A 135 9.66 -11.94 16.90
N ASP A 136 9.99 -12.31 18.14
CA ASP A 136 9.31 -11.76 19.32
C ASP A 136 9.49 -10.25 19.46
N ALA A 137 10.67 -9.71 19.11
CA ALA A 137 10.91 -8.28 19.08
C ALA A 137 10.01 -7.57 18.05
N ALA A 138 9.86 -8.14 16.85
CA ALA A 138 8.96 -7.60 15.83
C ALA A 138 7.48 -7.65 16.25
N VAL A 139 7.05 -8.73 16.90
CA VAL A 139 5.67 -8.85 17.44
C VAL A 139 5.42 -7.83 18.55
N LYS A 140 6.34 -7.68 19.51
CA LYS A 140 6.23 -6.67 20.58
C LYS A 140 6.16 -5.26 20.03
N PHE A 141 6.93 -4.96 18.98
CA PHE A 141 6.86 -3.67 18.32
C PHE A 141 5.49 -3.46 17.64
N PHE A 142 4.96 -4.48 16.97
CA PHE A 142 3.63 -4.40 16.38
C PHE A 142 2.54 -4.14 17.44
N GLU A 143 2.57 -4.88 18.56
CA GLU A 143 1.65 -4.67 19.70
C GLU A 143 1.73 -3.22 20.23
N ALA A 144 2.95 -2.66 20.35
CA ALA A 144 3.13 -1.27 20.78
C ALA A 144 2.56 -0.26 19.75
N VAL A 145 2.67 -0.54 18.45
CA VAL A 145 2.06 0.31 17.41
C VAL A 145 0.53 0.26 17.50
N GLU A 146 -0.05 -0.93 17.70
CA GLU A 146 -1.50 -1.10 17.88
C GLU A 146 -2.00 -0.40 19.15
N GLU A 147 -1.24 -0.43 20.24
CA GLU A 147 -1.65 0.20 21.49
C GLU A 147 -1.50 1.73 21.46
N LYS A 148 -0.40 2.24 20.88
CA LYS A 148 -0.01 3.66 21.04
C LYS A 148 -0.32 4.53 19.83
N LEU A 149 -0.24 4.00 18.61
CA LEU A 149 -0.35 4.80 17.38
C LEU A 149 -1.68 4.61 16.68
N VAL A 150 -2.21 3.39 16.63
CA VAL A 150 -3.51 3.12 15.98
C VAL A 150 -4.64 3.98 16.57
N PRO A 151 -4.80 4.14 17.89
CA PRO A 151 -5.85 4.99 18.45
C PRO A 151 -5.72 6.47 18.06
N LEU A 152 -4.48 7.00 18.03
CA LEU A 152 -4.21 8.37 17.58
C LEU A 152 -4.64 8.55 16.11
N VAL A 153 -4.21 7.62 15.24
CA VAL A 153 -4.52 7.68 13.80
C VAL A 153 -6.02 7.57 13.57
N LEU A 154 -6.71 6.62 14.21
CA LEU A 154 -8.15 6.44 14.04
C LEU A 154 -8.93 7.64 14.57
N HIS A 155 -8.56 8.20 15.72
CA HIS A 155 -9.22 9.38 16.27
C HIS A 155 -9.03 10.61 15.39
N ALA A 156 -7.79 10.93 15.00
CA ALA A 156 -7.55 12.07 14.11
C ALA A 156 -8.23 11.90 12.74
N THR A 157 -8.23 10.68 12.19
CA THR A 157 -8.96 10.39 10.95
C THR A 157 -10.47 10.57 11.14
N SER A 158 -11.02 10.20 12.30
CA SER A 158 -12.44 10.39 12.65
C SER A 158 -12.82 11.88 12.72
N ASN A 159 -11.94 12.73 13.24
CA ASN A 159 -12.15 14.18 13.31
C ASN A 159 -12.33 14.80 11.92
N VAL A 160 -11.62 14.30 10.92
CA VAL A 160 -11.76 14.75 9.51
C VAL A 160 -13.12 14.36 8.92
N ILE A 161 -13.64 13.19 9.30
CA ILE A 161 -14.90 12.68 8.75
C ILE A 161 -16.07 13.42 9.36
N SER A 162 -16.04 13.59 10.69
CA SER A 162 -17.12 14.18 11.49
C SER A 162 -17.56 15.56 10.97
N THR A 163 -18.82 15.89 11.19
CA THR A 163 -19.40 17.22 10.96
C THR A 163 -20.08 17.70 12.25
N PRO A 164 -20.51 18.97 12.34
CA PRO A 164 -21.29 19.44 13.48
C PRO A 164 -22.57 18.63 13.74
N GLU A 165 -23.10 17.97 12.71
CA GLU A 165 -24.34 17.19 12.75
C GLU A 165 -24.11 15.68 12.92
N VAL A 166 -22.95 15.17 12.50
CA VAL A 166 -22.63 13.74 12.49
C VAL A 166 -21.26 13.50 13.10
N GLU A 167 -21.24 12.97 14.32
CA GLU A 167 -20.04 12.45 14.95
C GLU A 167 -19.75 11.05 14.41
N VAL A 168 -18.52 10.83 13.95
CA VAL A 168 -18.05 9.53 13.46
C VAL A 168 -16.92 9.07 14.35
N ASP A 169 -16.94 7.80 14.75
CA ASP A 169 -15.82 7.13 15.38
C ASP A 169 -15.40 5.91 14.55
N LEU A 170 -14.26 6.00 13.88
CA LEU A 170 -13.75 4.90 13.05
C LEU A 170 -13.43 3.65 13.85
N ARG A 171 -13.28 3.72 15.18
CA ARG A 171 -13.10 2.52 16.01
C ARG A 171 -14.30 1.59 15.94
N ASP A 172 -15.50 2.10 15.62
CA ASP A 172 -16.70 1.28 15.48
C ASP A 172 -16.67 0.32 14.28
N ILE A 173 -15.81 0.61 13.30
CA ILE A 173 -15.61 -0.22 12.10
C ILE A 173 -14.19 -0.80 12.02
N HIS A 174 -13.40 -0.69 13.09
CA HIS A 174 -12.07 -1.32 13.22
C HIS A 174 -12.04 -2.24 14.46
N ARG A 175 -13.11 -3.00 14.71
CA ARG A 175 -13.29 -3.77 15.95
C ARG A 175 -12.56 -5.11 15.93
N GLU A 176 -12.44 -5.72 14.77
CA GLU A 176 -11.80 -7.03 14.61
C GLU A 176 -10.27 -6.94 14.49
N GLY A 177 -9.72 -5.71 14.52
CA GLY A 177 -8.29 -5.50 14.38
C GLY A 177 -7.77 -5.98 13.03
N ASN A 178 -8.46 -5.63 11.93
CA ASN A 178 -8.03 -5.91 10.55
C ASN A 178 -6.80 -5.06 10.14
N ASN A 179 -5.80 -5.07 11.01
CA ASN A 179 -4.48 -4.50 10.81
C ASN A 179 -3.55 -5.57 10.24
N ASN A 180 -2.70 -5.18 9.30
CA ASN A 180 -1.64 -6.03 8.78
C ASN A 180 -0.30 -5.37 9.07
N PHE A 181 0.61 -6.11 9.70
CA PHE A 181 1.97 -5.66 9.96
C PHE A 181 2.93 -6.36 9.02
N ARG A 182 3.62 -5.60 8.19
CA ARG A 182 4.51 -6.10 7.15
C ARG A 182 5.93 -5.69 7.44
N LEU A 183 6.78 -6.67 7.66
CA LEU A 183 8.22 -6.49 7.55
C LEU A 183 8.60 -6.64 6.09
N THR A 184 9.45 -5.75 5.58
CA THR A 184 9.94 -5.82 4.21
C THR A 184 11.47 -5.79 4.21
N ASP A 185 12.07 -6.71 3.47
CA ASP A 185 13.49 -6.74 3.15
C ASP A 185 13.66 -6.41 1.67
N TYR A 186 14.34 -5.31 1.41
CA TYR A 186 14.75 -4.95 0.08
C TYR A 186 16.22 -5.26 -0.06
N HIS A 187 16.52 -6.25 -0.89
CA HIS A 187 17.87 -6.72 -1.14
C HIS A 187 18.23 -6.48 -2.60
N ARG A 188 19.40 -5.88 -2.88
CA ARG A 188 19.90 -5.72 -4.24
C ARG A 188 20.99 -6.73 -4.53
N GLY A 189 20.87 -7.39 -5.68
CA GLY A 189 22.06 -7.79 -6.41
C GLY A 189 22.77 -6.53 -6.95
N PRO A 190 24.11 -6.48 -7.02
CA PRO A 190 24.88 -5.28 -7.35
C PRO A 190 24.54 -4.62 -8.71
N THR A 191 23.80 -5.29 -9.59
CA THR A 191 23.43 -4.83 -10.93
C THR A 191 21.93 -4.58 -11.13
N SER A 192 21.08 -4.88 -10.15
CA SER A 192 19.62 -4.81 -10.31
C SER A 192 19.13 -3.36 -10.44
N ARG A 193 18.45 -3.03 -11.53
CA ARG A 193 17.81 -1.71 -11.77
C ARG A 193 16.33 -1.67 -11.38
N ARG A 194 15.80 -2.76 -10.81
CA ARG A 194 14.38 -2.90 -10.47
C ARG A 194 14.00 -1.96 -9.31
N HIS A 195 12.81 -1.38 -9.40
CA HIS A 195 12.22 -0.62 -8.30
C HIS A 195 11.97 -1.54 -7.09
N GLY A 196 12.23 -1.06 -5.88
CA GLY A 196 11.89 -1.80 -4.67
C GLY A 196 10.38 -2.02 -4.57
N CYS A 197 9.59 -0.99 -4.90
CA CYS A 197 8.15 -1.07 -4.99
C CYS A 197 7.62 -0.02 -5.97
N GLY A 198 6.95 -0.43 -7.04
CA GLY A 198 6.31 0.49 -7.99
C GLY A 198 5.23 1.40 -7.36
N GLU A 199 4.87 2.47 -8.08
CA GLU A 199 3.93 3.49 -7.58
C GLU A 199 2.55 2.95 -7.22
N HIS A 200 1.99 3.48 -6.12
CA HIS A 200 0.70 3.06 -5.62
C HIS A 200 0.08 3.98 -4.57
N ARG A 201 -1.18 3.68 -4.25
CA ARG A 201 -1.88 4.13 -3.05
C ARG A 201 -2.34 2.89 -2.30
N ASP A 202 -2.29 2.95 -0.98
CA ASP A 202 -2.74 1.85 -0.16
C ASP A 202 -4.26 1.72 -0.18
N TYR A 203 -4.75 0.50 0.07
CA TYR A 203 -6.17 0.23 0.01
C TYR A 203 -6.90 0.65 1.30
N GLY A 204 -6.24 0.54 2.47
CA GLY A 204 -6.86 0.64 3.79
C GLY A 204 -7.26 2.05 4.21
N THR A 205 -7.51 2.22 5.50
CA THR A 205 -7.80 3.52 6.13
C THR A 205 -6.55 4.39 6.12
N ALA A 206 -5.45 3.85 6.66
CA ALA A 206 -4.16 4.52 6.76
C ALA A 206 -3.01 3.52 6.87
N THR A 207 -1.79 4.00 6.65
CA THR A 207 -0.56 3.21 6.72
C THR A 207 0.51 3.96 7.49
N LEU A 208 1.09 3.31 8.50
CA LEU A 208 2.28 3.76 9.20
C LEU A 208 3.51 3.06 8.62
N ILE A 209 4.51 3.82 8.19
CA ILE A 209 5.74 3.32 7.56
C ILE A 209 6.93 3.72 8.42
N PHE A 210 7.66 2.72 8.93
CA PHE A 210 8.90 2.88 9.68
C PHE A 210 10.08 2.44 8.82
N GLN A 211 11.17 3.20 8.86
CA GLN A 211 12.32 3.05 7.97
C GLN A 211 13.64 2.95 8.74
N ASP A 212 14.60 2.20 8.20
CA ASP A 212 15.91 1.90 8.82
C ASP A 212 16.99 2.98 8.61
N GLY A 213 16.65 4.12 8.00
CA GLY A 213 17.61 5.16 7.64
C GLY A 213 18.11 5.08 6.18
N SER A 214 17.93 3.96 5.47
CA SER A 214 18.49 3.76 4.13
C SER A 214 17.83 4.59 3.02
N GLY A 215 16.68 5.22 3.30
CA GLY A 215 15.95 6.07 2.33
C GLY A 215 15.26 5.30 1.20
N GLY A 216 15.02 5.95 0.06
CA GLY A 216 14.45 5.33 -1.14
C GLY A 216 12.91 5.37 -1.27
N LEU A 217 12.19 5.68 -0.19
CA LEU A 217 10.77 5.99 -0.24
C LEU A 217 10.56 7.37 -0.90
N GLU A 218 9.63 7.46 -1.85
CA GLU A 218 9.23 8.71 -2.48
C GLU A 218 7.70 8.82 -2.47
N PHE A 219 7.19 10.06 -2.40
CA PHE A 219 5.78 10.37 -2.63
C PHE A 219 5.63 11.30 -3.84
N GLU A 220 4.49 11.23 -4.51
CA GLU A 220 4.14 12.14 -5.59
C GLU A 220 3.45 13.37 -4.98
N ASP A 221 4.07 14.54 -5.12
CA ASP A 221 3.46 15.82 -4.76
C ASP A 221 2.18 16.01 -5.59
N PRO A 222 1.00 16.14 -4.97
CA PRO A 222 -0.26 16.21 -5.69
C PRO A 222 -0.39 17.46 -6.56
N SER A 223 0.32 18.54 -6.21
CA SER A 223 0.29 19.83 -6.91
C SER A 223 1.25 19.87 -8.11
N THR A 224 2.49 19.42 -7.91
CA THR A 224 3.55 19.50 -8.94
C THR A 224 3.71 18.22 -9.76
N LYS A 225 3.15 17.10 -9.29
CA LYS A 225 3.37 15.74 -9.84
C LYS A 225 4.83 15.29 -9.78
N GLN A 226 5.66 16.00 -9.03
CA GLN A 226 7.05 15.61 -8.82
C GLN A 226 7.15 14.52 -7.74
N TRP A 227 8.06 13.59 -7.95
CA TRP A 227 8.40 12.60 -6.93
C TRP A 227 9.42 13.21 -5.96
N LEU A 228 9.03 13.34 -4.70
CA LEU A 228 9.85 13.90 -3.64
C LEU A 228 10.31 12.79 -2.69
N PRO A 229 11.61 12.74 -2.33
CA PRO A 229 12.14 11.74 -1.42
C PRO A 229 11.63 11.98 -0.01
N ILE A 230 11.37 10.89 0.72
CA ILE A 230 11.18 10.92 2.16
C ILE A 230 12.51 10.55 2.83
N PRO A 231 13.01 11.35 3.78
CA PRO A 231 14.21 11.00 4.52
C PRO A 231 14.08 9.63 5.20
N GLY A 232 15.15 8.84 5.15
CA GLY A 232 15.12 7.46 5.63
C GLY A 232 14.90 7.31 7.14
N ASN A 233 15.08 8.38 7.91
CA ASN A 233 14.88 8.43 9.36
C ASN A 233 13.48 8.91 9.79
N GLU A 234 12.62 9.29 8.84
CA GLU A 234 11.24 9.68 9.16
C GLU A 234 10.34 8.45 9.25
N THR A 235 9.45 8.48 10.25
CA THR A 235 8.25 7.64 10.26
C THR A 235 7.13 8.40 9.56
N VAL A 236 6.44 7.73 8.65
CA VAL A 236 5.44 8.37 7.78
C VAL A 236 4.07 7.78 8.06
N LEU A 237 3.08 8.64 8.22
CA LEU A 237 1.66 8.28 8.13
C LEU A 237 1.11 8.78 6.79
N VAL A 238 0.47 7.87 6.05
CA VAL A 238 -0.27 8.16 4.82
C VAL A 238 -1.66 7.55 4.88
N TRP A 239 -2.61 8.09 4.11
CA TRP A 239 -3.97 7.56 4.04
C TRP A 239 -4.21 6.74 2.78
N GLY A 240 -5.13 5.78 2.88
CA GLY A 240 -5.51 4.88 1.80
C GLY A 240 -6.93 5.10 1.27
N TRP A 241 -7.31 4.28 0.29
CA TRP A 241 -8.60 4.38 -0.39
C TRP A 241 -9.80 4.21 0.54
N CYS A 242 -9.75 3.35 1.56
CA CYS A 242 -10.86 3.25 2.52
C CYS A 242 -11.04 4.57 3.27
N GLY A 243 -9.96 5.20 3.74
CA GLY A 243 -10.03 6.51 4.39
C GLY A 243 -10.64 7.59 3.47
N HIS A 244 -10.25 7.60 2.20
CA HIS A 244 -10.83 8.51 1.21
C HIS A 244 -12.33 8.31 1.02
N VAL A 245 -12.79 7.06 0.87
CA VAL A 245 -14.22 6.76 0.66
C VAL A 245 -15.03 7.07 1.92
N LEU A 246 -14.59 6.58 3.08
CA LEU A 246 -15.30 6.77 4.36
C LEU A 246 -15.45 8.27 4.71
N SER A 247 -14.45 9.08 4.37
CA SER A 247 -14.48 10.54 4.56
C SER A 247 -15.30 11.31 3.52
N GLY A 248 -15.97 10.64 2.59
CA GLY A 248 -16.69 11.31 1.50
C GLY A 248 -15.77 12.12 0.58
N GLY A 249 -14.49 11.77 0.53
CA GLY A 249 -13.47 12.41 -0.31
C GLY A 249 -12.70 13.56 0.35
N LYS A 250 -12.93 13.84 1.64
CA LYS A 250 -12.20 14.89 2.39
C LYS A 250 -10.71 14.54 2.58
N ILE A 251 -10.38 13.25 2.74
CA ILE A 251 -9.00 12.79 2.95
C ILE A 251 -8.27 12.65 1.62
N ARG A 252 -7.06 13.21 1.55
CA ARG A 252 -6.16 13.09 0.40
C ARG A 252 -5.34 11.81 0.47
N VAL A 253 -5.27 11.11 -0.66
CA VAL A 253 -4.50 9.87 -0.82
C VAL A 253 -3.32 10.10 -1.78
N VAL A 254 -2.11 10.16 -1.24
CA VAL A 254 -0.89 10.40 -2.01
C VAL A 254 -0.35 9.12 -2.63
N LYS A 255 0.14 9.20 -3.87
CA LYS A 255 0.89 8.08 -4.42
C LYS A 255 2.25 8.02 -3.73
N HIS A 256 2.74 6.82 -3.50
CA HIS A 256 4.08 6.57 -3.02
C HIS A 256 4.70 5.37 -3.74
N ARG A 257 6.04 5.32 -3.74
CA ARG A 257 6.84 4.24 -4.34
C ARG A 257 8.15 4.07 -3.58
N VAL A 258 8.81 2.95 -3.78
CA VAL A 258 10.20 2.76 -3.34
C VAL A 258 11.06 2.63 -4.59
N LYS A 259 11.94 3.60 -4.77
CA LYS A 259 12.91 3.62 -5.88
C LYS A 259 13.91 2.47 -5.79
N ALA A 260 14.81 2.40 -6.75
CA ALA A 260 16.00 1.58 -6.58
C ALA A 260 16.77 2.11 -5.35
N ILE A 261 17.07 1.23 -4.41
CA ILE A 261 17.68 1.57 -3.11
C ILE A 261 19.19 1.74 -3.28
N GLU A 262 19.76 2.86 -2.89
CA GLU A 262 21.20 3.10 -3.08
C GLU A 262 22.07 2.27 -2.14
N SER A 263 21.55 1.87 -0.97
CA SER A 263 22.22 0.95 -0.04
C SER A 263 22.17 -0.52 -0.51
N ALA A 264 23.06 -1.35 0.03
CA ALA A 264 23.09 -2.79 -0.27
C ALA A 264 21.83 -3.52 0.23
N ARG A 265 21.21 -3.00 1.29
CA ARG A 265 20.02 -3.57 1.93
C ARG A 265 19.22 -2.46 2.60
N ARG A 266 17.89 -2.59 2.59
CA ARG A 266 16.97 -1.71 3.30
C ARG A 266 15.86 -2.55 3.94
N ASN A 267 15.50 -2.22 5.17
CA ASN A 267 14.39 -2.81 5.89
C ASN A 267 13.31 -1.78 6.25
N THR A 268 12.05 -2.21 6.24
CA THR A 268 10.93 -1.42 6.76
C THR A 268 9.98 -2.27 7.56
N ALA A 269 9.38 -1.67 8.58
CA ALA A 269 8.19 -2.16 9.25
C ALA A 269 7.01 -1.29 8.81
N ILE A 270 5.87 -1.90 8.47
CA ILE A 270 4.71 -1.18 7.93
C ILE A 270 3.45 -1.70 8.61
N CYS A 271 2.66 -0.82 9.22
CA CYS A 271 1.36 -1.16 9.80
C CYS A 271 0.24 -0.58 8.92
N PHE A 272 -0.52 -1.46 8.28
CA PHE A 272 -1.69 -1.11 7.49
C PHE A 272 -2.93 -1.21 8.36
N LEU A 273 -3.72 -0.15 8.45
CA LEU A 273 -5.01 -0.11 9.13
C LEU A 273 -6.10 -0.23 8.08
N ALA A 274 -7.06 -1.13 8.29
CA ALA A 274 -8.23 -1.26 7.41
C ALA A 274 -9.47 -1.59 8.22
N PRO A 275 -10.67 -1.14 7.80
CA PRO A 275 -11.88 -1.45 8.53
C PRO A 275 -12.18 -2.96 8.47
N ASP A 276 -13.08 -3.42 9.32
CA ASP A 276 -13.51 -4.81 9.38
C ASP A 276 -14.02 -5.26 8.01
N LEU A 277 -13.76 -6.52 7.63
CA LEU A 277 -13.94 -7.00 6.26
C LEU A 277 -15.40 -6.92 5.77
N ASN A 278 -16.36 -7.06 6.69
CA ASN A 278 -17.80 -6.98 6.43
C ASN A 278 -18.32 -5.53 6.38
N THR A 279 -17.50 -4.52 6.71
CA THR A 279 -17.90 -3.11 6.71
C THR A 279 -18.32 -2.68 5.30
N PRO A 280 -19.52 -2.09 5.12
CA PRO A 280 -19.89 -1.42 3.89
C PRO A 280 -18.96 -0.25 3.61
N LEU A 281 -18.28 -0.26 2.47
CA LEU A 281 -17.36 0.80 2.07
C LEU A 281 -18.14 1.90 1.34
N GLN A 282 -18.61 2.89 2.11
CA GLN A 282 -19.39 4.03 1.64
C GLN A 282 -19.01 5.32 2.40
N PRO A 283 -19.29 6.51 1.86
CA PRO A 283 -19.19 7.76 2.61
C PRO A 283 -20.01 7.71 3.90
N LEU A 284 -19.40 8.06 5.03
CA LEU A 284 -20.08 8.14 6.33
C LEU A 284 -20.74 9.51 6.57
N VAL A 285 -20.43 10.48 5.72
CA VAL A 285 -20.99 11.83 5.70
C VAL A 285 -21.26 12.25 4.26
N ASP A 286 -21.95 13.40 4.09
CA ASP A 286 -22.19 13.96 2.78
C ASP A 286 -20.88 14.14 2.00
N PRO A 287 -20.75 13.51 0.82
CA PRO A 287 -19.49 13.49 0.10
C PRO A 287 -19.23 14.82 -0.59
N VAL A 288 -17.97 15.28 -0.52
CA VAL A 288 -17.48 16.43 -1.32
C VAL A 288 -17.14 16.01 -2.75
N GLY A 289 -16.96 14.70 -2.99
CA GLY A 289 -16.65 14.11 -4.28
C GLY A 289 -17.77 13.26 -4.88
N ARG A 290 -17.60 12.85 -6.15
CA ARG A 290 -18.50 11.87 -6.77
C ARG A 290 -18.02 10.46 -6.48
N PHE A 291 -18.91 9.64 -5.94
CA PHE A 291 -18.73 8.21 -5.79
C PHE A 291 -19.71 7.47 -6.68
N ALA A 292 -19.31 6.29 -7.17
CA ALA A 292 -20.21 5.42 -7.91
C ALA A 292 -21.40 5.01 -7.04
N ASP A 293 -22.57 4.82 -7.66
CA ASP A 293 -23.80 4.46 -6.94
C ASP A 293 -23.63 3.22 -6.07
N THR A 294 -22.88 2.23 -6.55
CA THR A 294 -22.57 1.00 -5.79
C THR A 294 -21.79 1.25 -4.50
N VAL A 295 -20.89 2.24 -4.50
CA VAL A 295 -20.12 2.66 -3.31
C VAL A 295 -21.01 3.52 -2.41
N ARG A 296 -21.74 4.49 -2.97
CA ARG A 296 -22.63 5.37 -2.20
C ARG A 296 -23.75 4.62 -1.48
N GLU A 297 -24.24 3.54 -2.09
CA GLU A 297 -25.32 2.69 -1.55
C GLU A 297 -24.80 1.55 -0.66
N GLY A 298 -23.51 1.51 -0.35
CA GLY A 298 -22.93 0.50 0.56
C GLY A 298 -22.93 -0.92 0.01
N LYS A 299 -23.03 -1.09 -1.31
CA LYS A 299 -23.09 -2.41 -1.97
C LYS A 299 -21.72 -3.09 -2.12
N VAL A 300 -20.65 -2.41 -1.74
CA VAL A 300 -19.27 -2.91 -1.78
C VAL A 300 -18.76 -3.01 -0.35
N SER A 301 -18.43 -4.22 0.12
CA SER A 301 -17.75 -4.39 1.41
C SER A 301 -16.24 -4.14 1.29
N VAL A 302 -15.58 -3.92 2.42
CA VAL A 302 -14.11 -3.83 2.48
C VAL A 302 -13.45 -5.09 1.93
N GLU A 303 -14.00 -6.27 2.20
CA GLU A 303 -13.51 -7.54 1.63
C GLU A 303 -13.57 -7.55 0.10
N MET A 304 -14.73 -7.20 -0.47
CA MET A 304 -14.91 -7.14 -1.92
C MET A 304 -13.93 -6.13 -2.54
N PHE A 305 -13.78 -4.97 -1.91
CA PHE A 305 -12.86 -3.94 -2.37
C PHE A 305 -11.39 -4.41 -2.33
N LYS A 306 -10.98 -5.06 -1.23
CA LYS A 306 -9.66 -5.68 -1.08
C LYS A 306 -9.38 -6.72 -2.16
N GLU A 307 -10.36 -7.56 -2.49
CA GLU A 307 -10.21 -8.57 -3.54
C GLU A 307 -10.12 -7.94 -4.95
N MET A 308 -10.90 -6.88 -5.24
CA MET A 308 -10.81 -6.13 -6.50
C MET A 308 -9.44 -5.45 -6.67
N MET A 309 -8.99 -4.72 -5.65
CA MET A 309 -7.70 -4.01 -5.67
C MET A 309 -6.52 -4.99 -5.64
N GLY A 310 -6.69 -6.12 -4.94
CA GLY A 310 -5.67 -7.15 -4.75
C GLY A 310 -5.15 -7.78 -6.04
N LYS A 311 -5.96 -7.86 -7.11
CA LYS A 311 -5.55 -8.51 -8.37
C LYS A 311 -4.28 -7.90 -8.96
N LYS A 312 -4.16 -6.57 -8.95
CA LYS A 312 -2.95 -5.88 -9.43
C LYS A 312 -1.73 -6.14 -8.54
N TRP A 313 -1.94 -6.24 -7.23
CA TRP A 313 -0.89 -6.49 -6.24
C TRP A 313 -0.32 -7.89 -6.30
N ARG A 314 -1.17 -8.89 -6.54
CA ARG A 314 -0.76 -10.30 -6.56
C ARG A 314 0.31 -10.60 -7.60
N ARG A 315 0.22 -9.99 -8.79
CA ARG A 315 1.26 -10.06 -9.82
C ARG A 315 2.58 -9.47 -9.34
N ARG A 316 2.53 -8.26 -8.78
CA ARG A 316 3.73 -7.53 -8.28
C ARG A 316 4.38 -8.22 -7.08
N GLU A 317 3.64 -9.03 -6.34
CA GLU A 317 4.14 -9.90 -5.26
C GLU A 317 4.52 -11.32 -5.73
N GLY A 318 4.36 -11.63 -7.02
CA GLY A 318 4.64 -12.94 -7.64
C GLY A 318 3.74 -14.10 -7.19
N ASN A 319 2.53 -13.78 -6.72
CA ASN A 319 1.56 -14.76 -6.23
C ASN A 319 0.64 -15.34 -7.32
N GLU A 320 0.61 -14.76 -8.53
CA GLU A 320 -0.21 -15.19 -9.67
C GLU A 320 0.59 -15.02 -10.99
N LYS A 321 0.38 -15.91 -11.96
CA LYS A 321 0.92 -15.80 -13.33
C LYS A 321 -0.04 -14.98 -14.22
N ASP A 322 0.46 -14.42 -15.32
CA ASP A 322 -0.33 -13.59 -16.24
C ASP A 322 -1.58 -14.32 -16.76
N GLU A 323 -2.77 -13.73 -16.52
CA GLU A 323 -3.86 -13.84 -17.49
C GLU A 323 -3.61 -12.79 -18.59
N PRO A 324 -3.88 -13.10 -19.88
CA PRO A 324 -3.69 -12.13 -20.96
C PRO A 324 -4.44 -10.85 -20.61
N SER A 325 -3.69 -9.75 -20.58
CA SER A 325 -4.17 -8.43 -20.18
C SER A 325 -5.40 -8.04 -21.00
N ARG A 326 -6.60 -8.25 -20.45
CA ARG A 326 -7.69 -7.34 -20.76
C ARG A 326 -7.32 -6.04 -20.06
N SER A 327 -6.81 -5.10 -20.85
CA SER A 327 -6.59 -3.72 -20.45
C SER A 327 -7.84 -3.21 -19.74
N VAL A 328 -7.83 -3.23 -18.40
CA VAL A 328 -8.75 -2.43 -17.61
C VAL A 328 -8.26 -1.02 -17.79
N VAL A 329 -8.85 -0.31 -18.75
CA VAL A 329 -8.69 1.13 -18.87
C VAL A 329 -9.21 1.70 -17.55
N VAL A 330 -8.30 2.11 -16.68
CA VAL A 330 -8.66 2.98 -15.55
C VAL A 330 -8.91 4.35 -16.17
N LEU A 331 -10.12 4.55 -16.68
CA LEU A 331 -10.62 5.90 -16.90
C LEU A 331 -10.69 6.55 -15.52
N SER A 332 -10.20 7.79 -15.47
CA SER A 332 -10.41 8.82 -14.45
C SER A 332 -11.29 8.44 -13.24
N PRO A 333 -10.90 8.76 -11.99
CA PRO A 333 -11.65 8.39 -10.77
C PRO A 333 -13.10 8.89 -10.69
N TYR A 334 -13.59 9.62 -11.70
CA TYR A 334 -14.98 10.05 -11.80
C TYR A 334 -15.94 9.06 -12.46
N LEU A 335 -15.49 7.90 -12.96
CA LEU A 335 -16.38 6.87 -13.53
C LEU A 335 -15.89 5.46 -13.19
N VAL A 336 -16.45 4.86 -12.12
CA VAL A 336 -16.47 3.40 -12.00
C VAL A 336 -17.62 2.90 -12.88
N LEU A 337 -17.35 2.66 -14.16
CA LEU A 337 -18.23 1.84 -15.00
C LEU A 337 -17.67 0.43 -15.03
N TRP A 338 -18.40 -0.52 -14.45
CA TRP A 338 -18.28 -1.93 -14.86
C TRP A 338 -19.07 -2.13 -16.16
N PRO A 339 -18.61 -3.00 -17.07
CA PRO A 339 -19.40 -3.34 -18.24
C PRO A 339 -20.58 -4.22 -17.81
N LEU A 340 -21.78 -3.79 -18.20
CA LEU A 340 -23.04 -4.55 -18.25
C LEU A 340 -22.96 -5.73 -19.24
N ALA A 341 -21.96 -6.60 -19.12
CA ALA A 341 -21.72 -7.67 -20.09
C ALA A 341 -21.41 -9.02 -19.43
N VAL A 342 -22.15 -9.40 -18.38
CA VAL A 342 -22.25 -10.81 -17.93
C VAL A 342 -23.69 -11.21 -17.52
N LEU A 343 -24.67 -10.31 -17.57
CA LEU A 343 -26.08 -10.64 -17.27
C LEU A 343 -27.02 -10.72 -18.48
N TYR A 344 -26.48 -10.77 -19.70
CA TYR A 344 -27.26 -10.97 -20.94
C TYR A 344 -26.97 -12.29 -21.67
N LEU A 345 -26.33 -13.26 -21.00
CA LEU A 345 -25.97 -14.56 -21.61
C LEU A 345 -26.44 -15.78 -20.80
N VAL A 346 -27.49 -15.63 -19.98
CA VAL A 346 -28.23 -16.75 -19.36
C VAL A 346 -29.75 -16.67 -19.65
N SER A 347 -30.21 -15.79 -20.54
CA SER A 347 -31.63 -15.69 -20.93
C SER A 347 -31.93 -16.02 -22.40
N LEU A 348 -31.00 -16.65 -23.13
CA LEU A 348 -31.23 -17.13 -24.51
C LEU A 348 -30.76 -18.58 -24.71
N LEU A 349 -30.95 -19.43 -23.70
CA LEU A 349 -30.97 -20.88 -23.93
C LEU A 349 -32.39 -21.27 -24.33
N PRO A 350 -32.63 -21.80 -25.55
CA PRO A 350 -33.94 -22.30 -25.92
C PRO A 350 -34.31 -23.48 -25.03
N THR A 351 -35.55 -23.51 -24.55
CA THR A 351 -36.08 -24.67 -23.83
C THR A 351 -36.03 -25.92 -24.73
N PRO A 352 -35.96 -27.14 -24.16
CA PRO A 352 -35.83 -28.40 -24.92
C PRO A 352 -36.92 -28.66 -25.98
N ASN A 353 -37.99 -27.85 -26.02
CA ASN A 353 -39.08 -27.95 -26.99
C ASN A 353 -38.94 -27.07 -28.24
N GLN A 354 -37.86 -26.29 -28.41
CA GLN A 354 -37.62 -25.51 -29.65
C GLN A 354 -36.54 -26.10 -30.59
N MET A 355 -35.93 -27.24 -30.27
CA MET A 355 -34.93 -27.93 -31.09
C MET A 355 -35.51 -29.04 -32.02
N LYS A 356 -36.72 -28.87 -32.55
CA LYS A 356 -37.32 -29.83 -33.51
C LYS A 356 -37.80 -29.24 -34.85
N GLN A 357 -37.44 -27.99 -35.19
CA GLN A 357 -37.88 -27.37 -36.46
C GLN A 357 -36.79 -26.73 -37.33
N PHE A 358 -35.49 -26.91 -37.03
CA PHE A 358 -34.40 -26.32 -37.84
C PHE A 358 -33.41 -27.34 -38.42
N THR A 359 -33.87 -28.56 -38.71
CA THR A 359 -33.13 -29.54 -39.54
C THR A 359 -33.89 -29.86 -40.83
N SER A 360 -34.30 -28.84 -41.58
CA SER A 360 -34.73 -28.99 -42.97
C SER A 360 -34.98 -27.61 -43.59
N LYS A 361 -33.93 -26.93 -44.07
CA LYS A 361 -33.98 -25.96 -45.20
C LYS A 361 -32.62 -25.26 -45.33
N SER A 362 -32.20 -25.06 -46.57
CA SER A 362 -30.96 -24.41 -47.04
C SER A 362 -29.67 -25.24 -47.01
N ARG A 363 -29.79 -26.50 -47.46
CA ARG A 363 -28.76 -27.10 -48.32
C ARG A 363 -29.16 -26.76 -49.75
N GLU A 364 -28.82 -25.55 -50.21
CA GLU A 364 -28.87 -25.09 -51.61
C GLU A 364 -28.63 -23.58 -51.61
N GLN A 365 -27.43 -23.16 -52.01
CA GLN A 365 -27.18 -22.12 -53.02
C GLN A 365 -25.67 -21.82 -53.08
N PHE A 366 -25.03 -22.44 -54.09
CA PHE A 366 -23.88 -21.99 -54.89
C PHE A 366 -22.61 -21.49 -54.16
N GLN A 367 -21.39 -21.94 -54.48
CA GLN A 367 -20.84 -23.03 -55.27
C GLN A 367 -19.35 -23.11 -54.85
#